data_AF-A0A8S3Z529-F1
#
_entry.id   AF-A0A8S3Z529-F1
#
_cell.length_a   1.000
_cell.length_b   1.000
_cell.length_c   1.000
_cell.angle_alpha   90.00
_cell.angle_beta   90.00
_cell.angle_gamma   90.00
#
_symmetry.space_group_name_H-M   'P 1'
#
loop_
_entity.id
_entity.type
_entity.pdbx_description
1 polymer ?
#
loop_
_entity_poly.entity_id
_entity_poly.type
_entity_poly.pdbx_seq_one_letter_code
_entity_poly.pdbx_strand_id
1 'polypeptide(L)'
;NQVLDLLPFFAALRDDHQDQLKNSVNRFIADNFPLRSSEFTEGSHQYKNYIAAINKLLVAMEMTGSLMLLEVIISVLCRENKHAHEDVIQQGIISFVK
;
A
#
# COMPACT_ATOMS: atom_id res chain seq x y z
N ASN A 1 -0.59 -11.64 4.52
CA ASN A 1 0.16 -10.36 4.47
C ASN A 1 1.54 -10.40 5.11
N GLN A 2 2.05 -11.51 5.66
CA GLN A 2 3.41 -11.54 6.24
C GLN A 2 4.52 -11.32 5.19
N VAL A 3 4.32 -11.76 3.95
CA VAL A 3 5.30 -11.55 2.87
C VAL A 3 5.57 -10.06 2.57
N LEU A 4 4.59 -9.18 2.83
CA LEU A 4 4.75 -7.73 2.64
C LEU A 4 5.76 -7.13 3.63
N ASP A 5 6.07 -7.81 4.73
CA ASP A 5 7.11 -7.38 5.67
C ASP A 5 8.51 -7.43 5.02
N LEU A 6 8.67 -8.19 3.93
CA LEU A 6 9.90 -8.26 3.14
C LEU A 6 9.96 -7.25 1.99
N LEU A 7 8.85 -6.56 1.70
CA LEU A 7 8.77 -5.60 0.59
C LEU A 7 9.84 -4.48 0.66
N PRO A 8 10.23 -3.93 1.82
CA PRO A 8 11.26 -2.90 1.88
C PRO A 8 12.58 -3.34 1.23
N PHE A 9 12.97 -4.60 1.41
CA PHE A 9 14.23 -5.12 0.87
C PHE A 9 14.23 -5.15 -0.66
N PHE A 10 13.09 -5.47 -1.28
CA PHE A 10 12.95 -5.47 -2.73
C PHE A 10 12.75 -4.06 -3.29
N ALA A 11 11.98 -3.21 -2.61
CA ALA A 11 11.70 -1.85 -3.06
C ALA A 11 12.93 -0.92 -2.97
N ALA A 12 13.91 -1.27 -2.13
CA ALA A 12 15.20 -0.57 -2.05
C ALA A 12 16.17 -0.93 -3.19
N LEU A 13 15.95 -2.06 -3.91
CA LEU A 13 16.77 -2.45 -5.04
C LEU A 13 16.44 -1.54 -6.23
N ARG A 14 17.46 -0.86 -6.76
CA ARG A 14 17.38 -0.02 -7.96
C ARG A 14 17.96 -0.77 -9.15
N ASP A 15 17.31 -1.87 -9.51
CA ASP A 15 17.70 -2.76 -10.60
C ASP A 15 16.61 -2.90 -11.67
N ASP A 16 16.86 -3.78 -12.64
CA ASP A 16 15.97 -4.09 -13.76
C ASP A 16 14.67 -4.83 -13.35
N HIS A 17 14.53 -5.22 -12.08
CA HIS A 17 13.34 -5.89 -11.58
C HIS A 17 12.30 -4.94 -10.99
N GLN A 18 12.55 -3.62 -10.93
CA GLN A 18 11.59 -2.66 -10.37
C GLN A 18 10.22 -2.69 -11.05
N ASP A 19 10.18 -2.83 -12.38
CA ASP A 19 8.90 -2.92 -13.11
C ASP A 19 8.15 -4.22 -12.80
N GLN A 20 8.87 -5.32 -12.63
CA GLN A 20 8.28 -6.61 -12.24
C GLN A 20 7.71 -6.54 -10.83
N LEU A 21 8.42 -5.88 -9.91
CA LEU A 21 7.94 -5.62 -8.55
C LEU A 21 6.68 -4.75 -8.57
N LYS A 22 6.70 -3.62 -9.29
CA LYS A 22 5.53 -2.73 -9.43
C LYS A 22 4.32 -3.49 -9.96
N ASN A 23 4.49 -4.29 -11.01
CA ASN A 23 3.41 -5.10 -11.59
C ASN A 23 2.86 -6.13 -10.60
N SER A 24 3.73 -6.78 -9.83
CA SER A 24 3.33 -7.76 -8.82
C SER A 24 2.55 -7.10 -7.67
N VAL A 25 2.98 -5.91 -7.22
CA VAL A 25 2.26 -5.13 -6.21
C VAL A 25 0.90 -4.66 -6.73
N ASN A 26 0.84 -4.13 -7.95
CA ASN A 26 -0.42 -3.74 -8.59
C ASN A 26 -1.38 -4.91 -8.72
N ARG A 27 -0.87 -6.09 -9.09
CA ARG A 27 -1.68 -7.31 -9.17
C ARG A 27 -2.20 -7.73 -7.81
N PHE A 28 -1.35 -7.71 -6.79
CA PHE A 28 -1.75 -8.00 -5.41
C PHE A 28 -2.89 -7.07 -4.96
N ILE A 29 -2.80 -5.77 -5.24
CA ILE A 29 -3.86 -4.81 -4.93
C ILE A 29 -5.13 -5.13 -5.69
N ALA A 30 -5.06 -5.39 -6.99
CA ALA A 30 -6.24 -5.73 -7.80
C ALA A 30 -6.95 -6.99 -7.30
N ASP A 31 -6.20 -7.98 -6.82
CA ASP A 31 -6.74 -9.27 -6.37
C ASP A 31 -7.27 -9.24 -4.93
N ASN A 32 -6.79 -8.31 -4.07
CA ASN A 32 -7.04 -8.37 -2.62
C ASN A 32 -7.72 -7.11 -2.04
N PHE A 33 -7.73 -5.98 -2.75
CA PHE A 33 -8.31 -4.74 -2.25
C PHE A 33 -9.74 -4.57 -2.77
N PRO A 34 -10.65 -4.00 -1.96
CA PRO A 34 -11.99 -3.70 -2.43
C PRO A 34 -11.96 -2.54 -3.44
N LEU A 35 -13.05 -2.34 -4.18
CA LEU A 35 -13.18 -1.18 -5.07
C LEU A 35 -13.39 0.11 -4.25
N ARG A 36 -14.05 0.01 -3.10
CA ARG A 36 -14.20 1.06 -2.09
C ARG A 36 -13.77 0.56 -0.72
N SER A 37 -13.07 1.38 0.05
CA SER A 37 -12.59 1.01 1.39
C SER A 37 -13.70 0.69 2.40
N SER A 38 -14.95 1.08 2.10
CA SER A 38 -16.15 0.82 2.92
C SER A 38 -16.87 -0.50 2.59
N GLU A 39 -16.40 -1.29 1.63
CA GLU A 39 -17.05 -2.57 1.26
C GLU A 39 -16.90 -3.65 2.32
N PHE A 40 -15.76 -3.69 3.01
CA PHE A 40 -15.55 -4.67 4.07
C PHE A 40 -16.13 -4.17 5.39
N THR A 41 -16.93 -5.01 6.04
CA THR A 41 -17.44 -4.73 7.38
C THR A 41 -16.29 -4.53 8.35
N GLU A 42 -16.29 -3.42 9.10
CA GLU A 42 -15.28 -3.14 10.11
C GLU A 42 -15.16 -4.30 11.10
N GLY A 43 -13.91 -4.65 11.44
CA GLY A 43 -13.61 -5.77 12.34
C GLY A 43 -13.67 -7.16 11.69
N SER A 44 -14.20 -7.29 10.47
CA SER A 44 -14.13 -8.54 9.69
C SER A 44 -12.68 -8.93 9.40
N HIS A 45 -12.45 -10.22 9.13
CA HIS A 45 -11.12 -10.70 8.78
C HIS A 45 -10.60 -10.06 7.48
N GLN A 46 -11.47 -9.83 6.50
CA GLN A 46 -11.13 -9.17 5.23
C GLN A 46 -10.72 -7.71 5.45
N TYR A 47 -11.50 -6.97 6.26
CA TYR A 47 -11.15 -5.60 6.65
C TYR A 47 -9.79 -5.54 7.36
N LYS A 48 -9.56 -6.41 8.35
CA LYS A 48 -8.28 -6.47 9.09
C LYS A 48 -7.10 -6.74 8.15
N ASN A 49 -7.26 -7.66 7.20
CA ASN A 49 -6.22 -7.95 6.23
C ASN A 49 -6.00 -6.77 5.27
N TYR A 50 -7.05 -6.14 4.78
CA TYR A 50 -6.95 -4.96 3.93
C TYR A 50 -6.16 -3.83 4.60
N ILE A 51 -6.55 -3.45 5.81
CA ILE A 51 -5.88 -2.40 6.59
C ILE A 51 -4.42 -2.80 6.90
N ALA A 52 -4.19 -4.05 7.30
CA ALA A 52 -2.84 -4.54 7.55
C ALA A 52 -1.95 -4.50 6.29
N ALA A 53 -2.50 -4.73 5.10
CA ALA A 53 -1.75 -4.61 3.85
C ALA A 53 -1.40 -3.15 3.55
N ILE A 54 -2.34 -2.21 3.69
CA ILE A 54 -2.09 -0.77 3.53
C ILE A 54 -0.97 -0.32 4.48
N ASN A 55 -1.07 -0.66 5.77
CA ASN A 55 -0.07 -0.25 6.76
C ASN A 55 1.33 -0.78 6.43
N LYS A 56 1.44 -2.02 5.93
CA LYS A 56 2.73 -2.58 5.50
C LYS A 56 3.28 -1.91 4.25
N LEU A 57 2.42 -1.55 3.30
CA LEU A 57 2.83 -0.77 2.12
C LEU A 57 3.34 0.62 2.52
N LEU A 58 2.65 1.30 3.44
CA LEU A 58 3.07 2.60 3.98
C LEU A 58 4.43 2.50 4.69
N VAL A 59 4.60 1.51 5.58
CA VAL A 59 5.89 1.27 6.26
C VAL A 59 7.01 1.01 5.25
N ALA A 60 6.76 0.17 4.23
CA ALA A 60 7.78 -0.10 3.21
C ALA A 60 8.11 1.15 2.38
N MET A 61 7.11 1.96 2.04
CA MET A 61 7.29 3.23 1.33
C MET A 61 8.16 4.20 2.15
N GLU A 62 7.83 4.40 3.42
CA GLU A 62 8.58 5.28 4.34
C GLU A 62 10.02 4.80 4.54
N MET A 63 10.22 3.51 4.80
CA MET A 63 11.56 2.95 5.05
C MET A 63 12.50 3.04 3.85
N THR A 64 11.95 3.02 2.63
CA THR A 64 12.75 2.92 1.40
C THR A 64 12.84 4.22 0.61
N GLY A 65 11.96 5.19 0.87
CA GLY A 65 11.84 6.37 0.01
C GLY A 65 11.36 6.02 -1.42
N SER A 66 10.70 4.88 -1.62
CA SER A 66 10.32 4.39 -2.95
C SER A 66 9.15 5.18 -3.55
N LEU A 67 9.43 5.96 -4.60
CA LEU A 67 8.41 6.67 -5.38
C LEU A 67 7.41 5.72 -6.07
N MET A 68 7.84 4.50 -6.40
CA MET A 68 6.95 3.48 -6.96
C MET A 68 5.87 3.08 -5.96
N LEU A 69 6.25 2.87 -4.69
CA LEU A 69 5.28 2.56 -3.64
C LEU A 69 4.38 3.76 -3.33
N LEU A 70 4.90 4.99 -3.40
CA LEU A 70 4.09 6.21 -3.27
C LEU A 70 3.02 6.28 -4.37
N GLU A 71 3.38 6.05 -5.62
CA GLU A 71 2.42 6.03 -6.74
C GLU A 71 1.32 4.98 -6.51
N VAL A 72 1.71 3.79 -6.03
CA VAL A 72 0.77 2.73 -5.67
C VAL A 72 -0.19 3.17 -4.56
N ILE A 73 0.31 3.78 -3.48
CA ILE A 73 -0.52 4.27 -2.37
C ILE A 73 -1.49 5.36 -2.83
N ILE A 74 -1.02 6.32 -3.63
CA ILE A 74 -1.87 7.37 -4.22
C ILE A 74 -2.95 6.74 -5.09
N SER A 75 -2.61 5.72 -5.89
CA SER A 75 -3.58 5.01 -6.72
C SER A 75 -4.66 4.26 -5.92
N VAL A 76 -4.41 3.93 -4.66
CA VAL A 76 -5.40 3.33 -3.76
C VAL A 76 -6.25 4.44 -3.12
N LEU A 77 -5.61 5.49 -2.59
CA LEU A 77 -6.30 6.60 -1.94
C LEU A 77 -7.27 7.31 -2.88
N CYS A 78 -6.86 7.57 -4.13
CA CYS A 78 -7.64 8.33 -5.10
C CYS A 78 -8.71 7.49 -5.85
N ARG A 79 -8.93 6.22 -5.49
CA ARG A 79 -10.04 5.40 -6.05
C ARG A 79 -11.41 5.92 -5.64
N GLU A 80 -11.46 6.67 -4.56
CA GLU A 80 -12.68 7.23 -4.00
C GLU A 80 -12.43 8.63 -3.43
N ASN A 81 -13.49 9.40 -3.23
CA ASN A 81 -13.39 10.76 -2.70
C ASN A 81 -13.04 10.81 -1.20
N LYS A 82 -13.36 9.74 -0.46
CA LYS A 82 -13.11 9.64 0.99
C LYS A 82 -12.78 8.21 1.36
N HIS A 83 -11.52 7.96 1.67
CA HIS A 83 -11.04 6.64 2.03
C HIS A 83 -11.20 6.40 3.55
N ALA A 84 -11.66 5.22 3.97
CA ALA A 84 -11.89 4.88 5.38
C ALA A 84 -10.63 4.94 6.26
N HIS A 85 -9.46 4.86 5.64
CA HIS A 85 -8.14 4.96 6.28
C HIS A 85 -7.33 6.17 5.81
N GLU A 86 -8.01 7.22 5.35
CA GLU A 86 -7.39 8.42 4.79
C GLU A 86 -6.38 9.08 5.75
N ASP A 87 -6.74 9.30 7.01
CA ASP A 87 -5.86 9.96 7.99
C ASP A 87 -4.51 9.24 8.14
N VAL A 88 -4.53 7.90 8.19
CA VAL A 88 -3.32 7.07 8.31
C VAL A 88 -2.49 7.14 7.03
N ILE A 89 -3.13 7.08 5.86
CA ILE A 89 -2.43 7.20 4.58
C ILE A 89 -1.79 8.58 4.44
N GLN A 90 -2.52 9.65 4.76
CA GLN A 90 -2.00 11.02 4.73
C GLN A 90 -0.82 11.18 5.70
N GLN A 91 -0.92 10.64 6.92
CA GLN A 91 0.18 10.65 7.87
C GLN A 91 1.42 9.94 7.32
N GLY A 92 1.26 8.81 6.65
CA GLY A 92 2.39 8.09 6.05
C GLY A 92 3.02 8.82 4.87
N ILE A 93 2.21 9.49 4.03
CA ILE A 93 2.71 10.37 2.97
C ILE A 93 3.48 11.56 3.57
N ILE A 94 2.98 12.17 4.64
CA ILE A 94 3.69 13.26 5.33
C ILE A 94 5.03 12.77 5.90
N SER A 95 5.05 11.58 6.51
CA SER A 95 6.28 10.97 7.03
C SER A 95 7.30 10.68 5.93
N PHE A 96 6.84 10.24 4.75
CA PHE A 96 7.69 10.00 3.59
C PHE A 96 8.42 11.25 3.05
N VAL A 97 7.79 12.42 3.15
CA VAL A 97 8.33 13.69 2.64
C VAL A 97 9.35 14.34 3.58
N LYS A 98 9.38 13.91 4.86
CA LYS A 98 10.30 14.44 5.88
C LYS A 98 11.67 13.77 5.79
#